data_AF-A0A6J6H4L9-F1
#
_entry.id   AF-A0A6J6H4L9-F1
#
_cell.length_a   1.000
_cell.length_b   1.000
_cell.length_c   1.000
_cell.angle_alpha   90.00
_cell.angle_beta   90.00
_cell.angle_gamma   90.00
#
_symmetry.space_group_name_H-M   'P 1'
#
loop_
_entity.id
_entity.type
_entity.pdbx_description
1 polymer ?
#
loop_
_entity_poly.entity_id
_entity_poly.type
_entity_poly.pdbx_seq_one_letter_code
_entity_poly.pdbx_strand_id
1 'polypeptide(L)' 'MARQRATELQLSENELVVTRDELDSLKDQIFVLHCAVIDARTDLEAGKHTKDSLLEIIQWLLDAADPVTTASLLPSVIRP' A
#
# COMPACT_ATOMS: atom_id res chain seq x y z
N MET A 1 -26.21 -4.45 -31.50
CA MET A 1 -26.73 -4.27 -30.13
C MET A 1 -26.19 -5.30 -29.14
N ALA A 2 -26.46 -6.62 -29.25
CA ALA A 2 -26.00 -7.60 -28.25
C ALA A 2 -24.46 -7.77 -28.13
N ARG A 3 -23.72 -7.71 -29.25
CA ARG A 3 -22.24 -7.77 -29.23
C ARG A 3 -21.59 -6.55 -28.57
N GLN A 4 -22.11 -5.34 -28.80
CA GLN A 4 -21.61 -4.12 -28.16
C GLN A 4 -21.78 -4.16 -26.64
N ARG A 5 -22.96 -4.57 -26.15
CA ARG A 5 -23.20 -4.74 -24.71
C ARG A 5 -22.29 -5.79 -24.06
N ALA A 6 -22.02 -6.90 -24.75
CA ALA A 6 -21.12 -7.92 -24.25
C ALA A 6 -19.67 -7.41 -24.12
N THR A 7 -19.21 -6.59 -25.07
CA THR A 7 -17.88 -5.95 -25.02
C THR A 7 -17.80 -4.89 -23.93
N GLU A 8 -18.84 -4.07 -23.74
CA GLU A 8 -18.91 -3.07 -22.66
C GLU A 8 -18.90 -3.72 -21.27
N LEU A 9 -19.63 -4.83 -21.08
CA LEU A 9 -19.61 -5.60 -19.84
C LEU A 9 -18.23 -6.19 -19.54
N GLN A 10 -17.55 -6.73 -20.56
CA GLN A 10 -16.19 -7.27 -20.41
C GLN A 10 -15.16 -6.19 -20.09
N LEU A 11 -15.29 -5.00 -20.69
CA LEU A 11 -14.43 -3.85 -20.36
C LEU A 11 -14.66 -3.40 -18.91
N SER A 12 -15.92 -3.27 -18.48
CA SER A 12 -16.27 -2.92 -17.09
C SER A 12 -15.81 -3.98 -16.08
N GLU A 13 -15.93 -5.28 -16.40
CA GLU A 13 -15.45 -6.36 -15.53
C GLU A 13 -13.93 -6.35 -15.39
N ASN A 14 -13.20 -6.14 -16.50
CA ASN A 14 -11.75 -5.99 -16.48
C ASN A 14 -11.31 -4.77 -15.66
N GLU A 15 -11.99 -3.63 -15.81
CA GLU A 15 -11.73 -2.42 -15.02
C GLU A 15 -11.95 -2.66 -13.52
N LEU A 16 -13.02 -3.36 -13.14
CA LEU A 16 -13.30 -3.72 -11.75
C LEU A 16 -12.26 -4.68 -11.17
N VAL A 17 -11.81 -5.67 -11.96
CA VAL A 17 -10.73 -6.58 -11.56
C VAL A 17 -9.44 -5.82 -11.32
N VAL A 18 -9.04 -4.94 -12.25
CA VAL A 18 -7.85 -4.08 -12.08
C VAL A 18 -7.96 -3.22 -10.82
N THR A 19 -9.13 -2.60 -10.58
CA THR A 19 -9.34 -1.76 -9.39
C THR A 19 -9.26 -2.57 -8.09
N ARG A 20 -9.78 -3.81 -8.08
CA ARG A 20 -9.67 -4.69 -6.91
C ARG A 20 -8.23 -5.11 -6.66
N ASP A 21 -7.51 -5.48 -7.71
CA ASP A 21 -6.13 -5.95 -7.59
C ASP A 21 -5.20 -4.79 -7.13
N GLU A 22 -5.45 -3.55 -7.59
CA GLU A 22 -4.80 -2.34 -7.07
C GLU A 22 -5.13 -2.08 -5.59
N LEU A 23 -6.39 -2.25 -5.19
CA LEU A 23 -6.82 -2.11 -3.80
C LEU A 23 -6.18 -3.16 -2.88
N ASP A 24 -6.12 -4.41 -3.33
CA ASP A 24 -5.52 -5.49 -2.56
C ASP A 24 -3.99 -5.31 -2.46
N SER A 25 -3.33 -4.86 -3.54
CA SER A 25 -1.92 -4.47 -3.50
C SER A 25 -1.65 -3.33 -2.51
N LEU A 26 -2.52 -2.32 -2.45
CA LEU A 26 -2.39 -1.23 -1.48
C LEU A 26 -2.58 -1.73 -0.05
N LYS A 27 -3.54 -2.63 0.20
CA LYS A 27 -3.74 -3.23 1.54
C LYS A 27 -2.51 -4.03 1.98
N ASP A 28 -1.90 -4.80 1.09
CA ASP A 28 -0.70 -5.56 1.39
C ASP A 28 0.47 -4.64 1.76
N GLN A 29 0.65 -3.53 1.04
CA GLN A 29 1.66 -2.52 1.36
C GLN A 29 1.40 -1.87 2.73
N ILE A 30 0.14 -1.51 3.02
CA ILE A 30 -0.25 -0.95 4.33
C ILE A 30 -0.04 -1.98 5.45
N PHE A 31 -0.30 -3.25 5.19
CA PHE A 31 -0.08 -4.32 6.16
C PHE A 31 1.41 -4.44 6.51
N VAL A 32 2.30 -4.41 5.51
CA VAL A 32 3.76 -4.43 5.74
C VAL A 32 4.20 -3.22 6.57
N LEU A 33 3.71 -2.02 6.23
CA LEU A 33 4.01 -0.81 7.02
C LEU A 33 3.51 -0.93 8.47
N HIS A 34 2.32 -1.49 8.68
CA HIS A 34 1.78 -1.74 10.02
C HIS A 34 2.68 -2.67 10.84
N CYS A 35 3.18 -3.75 10.24
CA CYS A 35 4.17 -4.63 10.88
C CYS A 35 5.45 -3.87 11.23
N ALA A 36 6.03 -3.11 10.29
CA ALA A 36 7.24 -2.33 10.52
C ALA A 36 7.07 -1.31 11.67
N VAL A 37 5.88 -0.72 11.82
CA VAL A 37 5.57 0.19 12.94
C VAL A 37 5.54 -0.55 14.28
N ILE A 38 4.96 -1.76 14.32
CA ILE A 38 4.94 -2.58 15.55
C ILE A 38 6.36 -3.01 15.93
N ASP A 39 7.15 -3.43 14.96
CA ASP A 39 8.52 -3.87 15.17
C ASP A 39 9.37 -2.70 15.68
N ALA A 40 9.29 -1.53 15.02
CA ALA A 40 9.99 -0.33 15.47
C ALA A 40 9.59 0.10 16.89
N ARG A 41 8.30 -0.01 17.27
CA ARG A 41 7.86 0.27 18.64
C ARG A 41 8.46 -0.72 19.64
N THR A 42 8.42 -2.00 19.30
CA THR A 42 8.97 -3.07 20.14
C THR A 42 10.47 -2.89 20.34
N ASP A 43 11.20 -2.59 19.27
CA ASP A 43 12.63 -2.33 19.31
C ASP A 43 12.95 -1.11 20.16
N LEU A 44 12.20 -0.01 20.00
CA LEU A 44 12.36 1.19 20.82
C LEU A 44 12.14 0.91 22.31
N GLU A 45 11.22 0.02 22.67
CA GLU A 45 10.96 -0.39 24.06
C GLU A 45 12.02 -1.37 24.63
N ALA A 46 12.77 -2.08 23.78
CA ALA A 46 13.69 -3.14 24.18
C ALA A 46 14.93 -2.68 24.97
N GLY A 47 15.23 -1.37 25.04
CA GLY A 47 16.22 -0.83 25.97
C GLY A 47 17.13 0.25 25.41
N LYS A 48 18.44 0.17 25.71
CA LYS A 48 19.41 1.21 25.33
C LYS A 48 19.75 1.11 23.85
N HIS A 49 19.52 2.19 23.14
CA HIS A 49 19.85 2.33 21.72
C HIS A 49 21.16 3.07 21.51
N THR A 50 21.88 2.66 20.47
CA THR A 50 22.96 3.45 19.91
C THR A 50 22.39 4.36 18.81
N LYS A 51 23.17 5.35 18.37
CA LYS A 51 22.78 6.14 17.20
C LYS A 51 22.56 5.26 15.97
N ASP A 52 23.43 4.28 15.77
CA ASP A 52 23.39 3.41 14.59
C ASP A 52 22.16 2.50 14.62
N SER A 53 21.82 1.91 15.78
CA SER A 53 20.61 1.10 15.90
C SER A 53 19.32 1.91 15.70
N LEU A 54 19.29 3.18 16.13
CA LEU A 54 18.16 4.07 15.83
C LEU A 54 18.05 4.38 14.33
N LEU A 55 19.17 4.60 13.65
CA LEU A 55 19.18 4.84 12.21
C LEU A 55 18.71 3.60 11.44
N GLU A 56 19.09 2.40 11.88
CA GLU A 56 18.61 1.14 11.31
C GLU A 56 17.09 1.00 11.44
N ILE A 57 16.53 1.23 12.64
CA ILE A 57 15.08 1.18 12.88
C ILE A 57 14.35 2.20 11.97
N ILE A 58 14.87 3.43 11.87
CA ILE A 58 14.28 4.48 11.03
C ILE A 58 14.37 4.09 9.55
N GLN A 59 15.52 3.58 9.09
CA GLN A 59 15.69 3.18 7.70
C GLN A 59 14.69 2.07 7.33
N TRP A 60 14.53 1.07 8.20
CA TRP A 60 13.59 -0.03 7.97
C TRP A 60 12.14 0.45 7.90
N LEU A 61 11.77 1.41 8.76
CA LEU A 61 10.45 2.04 8.71
C LEU A 61 10.23 2.84 7.42
N LEU A 62 11.25 3.57 6.94
CA LEU A 62 11.17 4.32 5.68
C LEU A 62 11.07 3.39 4.47
N ASP A 63 11.82 2.29 4.46
CA ASP A 63 11.77 1.29 3.40
C ASP A 63 10.37 0.64 3.30
N ALA A 64 9.72 0.41 4.44
CA ALA A 64 8.34 -0.11 4.49
C ALA A 64 7.29 0.96 4.09
N ALA A 65 7.59 2.24 4.28
CA ALA A 65 6.69 3.35 3.92
C ALA A 65 6.76 3.72 2.44
N ASP A 66 7.91 3.53 1.79
CA ASP A 66 8.16 3.93 0.39
C ASP A 66 7.16 3.35 -0.63
N PRO A 67 6.75 2.07 -0.55
CA PRO A 67 5.71 1.53 -1.42
C PRO A 67 4.36 2.23 -1.27
N VAL A 68 4.01 2.63 -0.04
CA VAL A 68 2.72 3.28 0.28
C VAL A 68 2.70 4.73 -0.17
N THR A 69 3.83 5.43 -0.08
CA THR A 69 3.95 6.83 -0.54
C THR A 69 4.04 6.93 -2.07
N THR A 70 4.64 5.91 -2.70
CA THR A 70 4.77 5.82 -4.17
C THR A 70 3.49 5.32 -4.83
N ALA A 71 2.74 4.41 -4.18
CA ALA A 71 1.38 4.10 -4.58
C ALA A 71 0.57 5.38 -4.44
N SER A 72 0.16 5.99 -5.56
CA SER A 72 -0.54 7.27 -5.57
C SER A 72 -1.79 7.21 -4.68
N LEU A 73 -1.67 7.70 -3.44
CA LEU A 73 -2.78 7.87 -2.49
C LEU A 73 -3.71 9.02 -2.88
N LEU A 74 -3.50 9.63 -4.06
CA LEU A 74 -4.40 10.65 -4.57
C LEU A 74 -5.80 10.03 -4.67
N PRO A 75 -6.80 10.60 -4.01
CA PRO A 75 -8.17 10.12 -4.14
C PRO A 75 -8.52 10.14 -5.62
N SER A 76 -9.07 9.03 -6.12
CA SER A 76 -9.75 9.03 -7.41
C SER A 76 -10.86 10.06 -7.32
N VAL A 77 -10.59 11.28 -7.82
CA VAL A 77 -11.60 12.32 -7.94
C VAL A 77 -12.66 11.73 -8.87
N ILE A 78 -13.78 11.33 -8.28
CA ILE A 78 -14.98 10.92 -9.01
C ILE A 78 -15.31 12.10 -9.94
N ARG A 79 -14.96 11.96 -11.22
CA ARG A 79 -15.32 12.94 -12.24
C ARG A 79 -16.81 12.73 -12.56
N PRO A 80 -17.65 13.78 -12.49
CA PRO A 80 -19.09 13.69 -12.72
C PRO A 80 -19.44 13.26 -14.14
#